data_AF-A0A3D2VUH0-F1
#
_entry.id   AF-A0A3D2VUH0-F1
#
_cell.length_a   1.000
_cell.length_b   1.000
_cell.length_c   1.000
_cell.angle_alpha   90.00
_cell.angle_beta   90.00
_cell.angle_gamma   90.00
#
_symmetry.space_group_name_H-M   'P 1'
#
loop_
_entity.id
_entity.type
_entity.pdbx_description
1 polymer ?
#
loop_
_entity_poly.entity_id
_entity_poly.type
_entity_poly.pdbx_seq_one_letter_code
_entity_poly.pdbx_strand_id
1 'polypeptide(L)'
;LFGHERGAFTGAQTSRQGRFEQANGGTLFLDEIGDMPPELQTRLLRVLAEGEFYRVGGHTPTRVDVRVIAATHQNLEQRVRDGLFREDLYHRLNVIRVQLPSLNRRREDIPLLTRYFLGQAARELGVEPKVLRPETENYLGRLDWPGNVRQLENLCRWLTVMASGREIHLEDLPADLRERTPDTGGNGPEWEAALRQWASQNLARGGQNLLESALPNFERVLIRAALEQTGGHRQDAARLLGWGRNTLTRKIKELHVE
;
A
#
# COMPACT_ATOMS: atom_id res chain seq x y z
N LEU A 1 14.86 -13.21 22.84
CA LEU A 1 15.70 -13.82 21.79
C LEU A 1 16.80 -14.71 22.35
N PHE A 2 17.67 -14.21 23.23
CA PHE A 2 18.91 -14.90 23.63
C PHE A 2 18.85 -15.69 24.96
N GLY A 3 17.66 -15.84 25.57
CA GLY A 3 17.54 -16.53 26.87
C GLY A 3 18.18 -15.76 28.03
N HIS A 4 18.06 -16.29 29.25
CA HIS A 4 18.69 -15.70 30.43
C HIS A 4 19.11 -16.76 31.45
N GLU A 5 20.13 -16.43 32.24
CA GLU A 5 20.53 -17.22 33.41
C GLU A 5 19.80 -16.74 34.67
N ARG A 6 19.81 -17.60 35.70
CA ARG A 6 19.26 -17.26 37.01
C ARG A 6 20.03 -16.07 37.58
N GLY A 7 19.31 -15.06 38.08
CA GLY A 7 19.90 -13.84 38.64
C GLY A 7 20.28 -12.76 37.62
N ALA A 8 19.95 -12.95 36.33
CA ALA A 8 20.29 -11.97 35.29
C ALA A 8 19.56 -10.61 35.43
N PHE A 9 18.40 -10.57 36.07
CA PHE A 9 17.63 -9.36 36.39
C PHE A 9 16.70 -9.64 37.59
N THR A 10 16.09 -8.59 38.14
CA THR A 10 15.14 -8.71 39.25
C THR A 10 13.96 -9.61 38.88
N GLY A 11 13.83 -10.77 39.54
CA GLY A 11 12.80 -11.78 39.25
C GLY A 11 13.26 -12.96 38.38
N ALA A 12 14.51 -13.01 37.92
CA ALA A 12 15.07 -14.15 37.20
C ALA A 12 15.39 -15.34 38.14
N GLN A 13 14.36 -16.01 38.65
CA GLN A 13 14.46 -17.14 39.59
C GLN A 13 15.03 -18.41 38.96
N THR A 14 14.80 -18.62 37.66
CA THR A 14 15.19 -19.79 36.88
C THR A 14 15.87 -19.39 35.57
N SER A 15 16.66 -20.29 34.98
CA SER A 15 17.21 -20.08 33.64
C SER A 15 16.17 -20.41 32.57
N ARG A 16 16.15 -19.65 31.48
CA ARG A 16 15.24 -19.88 30.35
C ARG A 16 15.99 -19.87 29.02
N GLN A 17 15.75 -20.93 28.24
CA GLN A 17 16.30 -21.08 26.89
C GLN A 17 15.82 -19.96 25.96
N GLY A 18 16.74 -19.44 25.14
CA GLY A 18 16.44 -18.46 24.09
C GLY A 18 15.76 -19.05 22.86
N ARG A 19 15.23 -18.18 21.99
CA ARG A 19 14.67 -18.56 20.69
C ARG A 19 15.73 -19.10 19.74
N PHE A 20 16.95 -18.57 19.78
CA PHE A 20 18.07 -19.09 18.99
C PHE A 20 18.45 -20.52 19.38
N GLU A 21 18.53 -20.78 20.68
CA GLU A 21 18.77 -22.12 21.20
C GLU A 21 17.63 -23.09 20.87
N GLN A 22 16.37 -22.64 20.91
CA GLN A 22 15.22 -23.46 20.50
C GLN A 22 15.22 -23.79 19.00
N ALA A 23 15.77 -22.90 18.17
CA ALA A 23 15.81 -23.04 16.72
C ALA A 23 17.12 -23.68 16.21
N ASN A 24 17.99 -24.18 17.10
CA ASN A 24 19.25 -24.79 16.73
C ASN A 24 19.04 -26.02 15.82
N GLY A 25 19.75 -26.06 14.69
CA GLY A 25 19.55 -27.03 13.60
C GLY A 25 18.32 -26.75 12.72
N GLY A 26 17.67 -25.58 12.87
CA GLY A 26 16.41 -25.25 12.22
C GLY A 26 16.37 -23.86 11.59
N THR A 27 15.18 -23.28 11.51
CA THR A 27 14.94 -21.94 10.94
C THR A 27 14.31 -21.02 11.99
N LEU A 28 14.83 -19.80 12.10
CA LEU A 28 14.29 -18.75 12.95
C LEU A 28 13.73 -17.62 12.10
N PHE A 29 12.43 -17.35 12.26
CA PHE A 29 11.78 -16.20 11.65
C PHE A 29 11.77 -15.01 12.61
N LEU A 30 12.31 -13.88 12.17
CA LEU A 30 12.35 -12.61 12.89
C LEU A 30 11.44 -11.60 12.19
N ASP A 31 10.29 -11.31 12.78
CA ASP A 31 9.41 -10.25 12.29
C ASP A 31 9.83 -8.88 12.85
N GLU A 32 9.49 -7.82 12.12
CA GLU A 32 9.71 -6.42 12.50
C GLU A 32 11.16 -6.09 12.90
N ILE A 33 12.16 -6.66 12.19
CA ILE A 33 13.58 -6.52 12.56
C ILE A 33 14.07 -5.06 12.62
N GLY A 34 13.42 -4.17 11.88
CA GLY A 34 13.73 -2.74 11.88
C GLY A 34 13.54 -2.06 13.24
N ASP A 35 12.62 -2.55 14.09
CA ASP A 35 12.32 -1.95 15.39
C ASP A 35 13.20 -2.49 16.53
N MET A 36 14.20 -3.29 16.19
CA MET A 36 15.13 -3.86 17.16
C MET A 36 16.01 -2.79 17.82
N PRO A 37 16.06 -2.71 19.16
CA PRO A 37 16.99 -1.83 19.88
C PRO A 37 18.46 -2.11 19.54
N PRO A 38 19.35 -1.10 19.61
CA PRO A 38 20.77 -1.24 19.22
C PRO A 38 21.54 -2.34 19.98
N GLU A 39 21.21 -2.57 21.25
CA GLU A 39 21.82 -3.64 22.04
C GLU A 39 21.51 -5.03 21.48
N LEU A 40 20.27 -5.24 21.02
CA LEU A 40 19.86 -6.50 20.42
C LEU A 40 20.45 -6.66 19.01
N GLN A 41 20.61 -5.56 18.26
CA GLN A 41 21.28 -5.58 16.95
C GLN A 41 22.72 -6.10 17.07
N THR A 42 23.46 -5.63 18.09
CA THR A 42 24.85 -6.07 18.34
C THR A 42 24.93 -7.56 18.67
N ARG A 43 23.98 -8.07 19.47
CA ARG A 43 23.91 -9.51 19.80
C ARG A 43 23.52 -10.36 18.60
N LEU A 44 22.57 -9.87 17.79
CA LEU A 44 22.15 -10.56 16.57
C LEU A 44 23.29 -10.63 15.55
N LEU A 45 24.03 -9.53 15.37
CA LEU A 45 25.22 -9.48 14.51
C LEU A 45 26.21 -10.58 14.90
N ARG A 46 26.45 -10.75 16.22
CA ARG A 46 27.37 -11.78 16.72
C ARG A 46 26.91 -13.20 16.36
N VAL A 47 25.63 -13.51 16.52
CA VAL A 47 25.09 -14.81 16.11
C VAL A 47 25.25 -15.02 14.61
N LEU A 48 24.93 -14.02 13.79
CA LEU A 48 25.04 -14.11 12.33
C LEU A 48 26.50 -14.13 11.84
N ALA A 49 27.46 -13.73 12.67
CA ALA A 49 28.88 -13.69 12.35
C ALA A 49 29.64 -14.92 12.81
N GLU A 50 29.44 -15.31 14.05
CA GLU A 50 30.24 -16.32 14.75
C GLU A 50 29.47 -17.62 14.98
N GLY A 51 28.14 -17.62 14.83
CA GLY A 51 27.29 -18.75 15.23
C GLY A 51 27.21 -18.94 16.75
N GLU A 52 27.58 -17.91 17.54
CA GLU A 52 27.59 -17.99 19.00
C GLU A 52 26.90 -16.78 19.64
N PHE A 53 26.34 -16.98 20.83
CA PHE A 53 25.88 -15.89 21.69
C PHE A 53 25.98 -16.21 23.16
N TYR A 54 25.77 -15.18 23.99
CA TYR A 54 25.70 -15.29 25.44
C TYR A 54 24.27 -15.08 25.91
N ARG A 55 23.85 -15.90 26.86
CA ARG A 55 22.60 -15.67 27.59
C ARG A 55 22.69 -14.35 28.35
N VAL A 56 21.55 -13.71 28.58
CA VAL A 56 21.54 -12.51 29.45
C VAL A 56 22.02 -12.93 30.85
N GLY A 57 23.09 -12.30 31.33
CA GLY A 57 23.74 -12.62 32.61
C GLY A 57 24.67 -13.85 32.58
N GLY A 58 24.79 -14.53 31.44
CA GLY A 58 25.65 -15.71 31.30
C GLY A 58 27.02 -15.38 30.73
N HIS A 59 28.03 -16.12 31.17
CA HIS A 59 29.42 -15.98 30.73
C HIS A 59 29.86 -17.09 29.77
N THR A 60 29.02 -18.10 29.56
CA THR A 60 29.32 -19.21 28.65
C THR A 60 28.75 -18.92 27.25
N PRO A 61 29.58 -18.97 26.19
CA PRO A 61 29.09 -18.86 24.83
C PRO A 61 28.30 -20.13 24.47
N THR A 62 27.17 -19.95 23.80
CA THR A 62 26.34 -21.03 23.27
C THR A 62 26.41 -21.00 21.75
N ARG A 63 26.91 -22.08 21.15
CA ARG A 63 26.94 -22.27 19.70
C ARG A 63 25.58 -22.70 19.19
N VAL A 64 25.15 -22.10 18.08
CA VAL A 64 23.92 -22.46 17.37
C VAL A 64 24.12 -22.40 15.86
N ASP A 65 23.49 -23.33 15.16
CA ASP A 65 23.37 -23.32 13.71
C ASP A 65 21.89 -23.07 13.35
N VAL A 66 21.60 -21.91 12.77
CA VAL A 66 20.22 -21.47 12.54
C VAL A 66 20.12 -20.72 11.22
N ARG A 67 19.20 -21.14 10.36
CA ARG A 67 18.80 -20.35 9.20
C ARG A 67 17.91 -19.19 9.65
N VAL A 68 18.33 -17.95 9.43
CA VAL A 68 17.55 -16.77 9.79
C VAL A 68 16.76 -16.25 8.59
N ILE A 69 15.46 -16.03 8.78
CA ILE A 69 14.59 -15.31 7.85
C ILE A 69 14.08 -14.07 8.59
N ALA A 70 14.31 -12.89 8.03
CA ALA A 70 13.87 -11.63 8.64
C ALA A 70 12.84 -10.92 7.76
N ALA A 71 11.87 -10.29 8.41
CA ALA A 71 10.87 -9.45 7.78
C ALA A 71 10.82 -8.08 8.45
N THR A 72 10.46 -7.05 7.69
CA THR A 72 10.20 -5.70 8.21
C THR A 72 9.34 -4.91 7.24
N HIS A 73 8.51 -4.02 7.79
CA HIS A 73 7.74 -3.04 7.03
C HIS A 73 8.53 -1.75 6.75
N GLN A 74 9.75 -1.61 7.30
CA GLN A 74 10.53 -0.39 7.23
C GLN A 74 11.63 -0.47 6.19
N ASN A 75 12.04 0.71 5.69
CA ASN A 75 13.18 0.81 4.81
C ASN A 75 14.48 0.77 5.63
N LEU A 76 15.11 -0.41 5.71
CA LEU A 76 16.36 -0.58 6.45
C LEU A 76 17.51 0.27 5.90
N GLU A 77 17.58 0.52 4.59
CA GLU A 77 18.62 1.37 4.00
C GLU A 77 18.52 2.80 4.54
N GLN A 78 17.29 3.31 4.69
CA GLN A 78 17.06 4.62 5.29
C GLN A 78 17.40 4.61 6.79
N ARG A 79 16.99 3.57 7.53
CA ARG A 79 17.35 3.45 8.96
C ARG A 79 18.86 3.36 9.21
N VAL A 80 19.62 2.78 8.28
CA VAL A 80 21.08 2.77 8.34
C VAL A 80 21.64 4.18 8.16
N ARG A 81 21.15 4.93 7.16
CA ARG A 81 21.55 6.34 6.96
C ARG A 81 21.23 7.22 8.17
N ASP A 82 20.11 6.96 8.82
CA ASP A 82 19.67 7.70 10.01
C ASP A 82 20.38 7.25 11.30
N GLY A 83 21.29 6.26 11.22
CA GLY A 83 22.02 5.72 12.37
C GLY A 83 21.17 4.88 13.34
N LEU A 84 19.91 4.58 12.98
CA LEU A 84 18.97 3.80 13.78
C LEU A 84 19.14 2.29 13.60
N PHE A 85 19.86 1.87 12.56
CA PHE A 85 20.15 0.47 12.28
C PHE A 85 21.61 0.32 11.86
N ARG A 86 22.29 -0.71 12.36
CA ARG A 86 23.71 -0.91 12.04
C ARG A 86 23.92 -1.41 10.61
N GLU A 87 24.87 -0.80 9.92
CA GLU A 87 25.24 -1.15 8.55
C GLU A 87 25.77 -2.59 8.45
N ASP A 88 26.62 -3.01 9.41
CA ASP A 88 27.18 -4.38 9.49
C ASP A 88 26.09 -5.46 9.56
N LEU A 89 25.04 -5.22 10.34
CA LEU A 89 23.90 -6.11 10.49
C LEU A 89 23.04 -6.12 9.22
N TYR A 90 22.83 -4.96 8.61
CA TYR A 90 22.07 -4.85 7.36
C TYR A 90 22.69 -5.73 6.26
N HIS A 91 24.01 -5.68 6.07
CA HIS A 91 24.68 -6.49 5.05
C HIS A 91 24.63 -8.00 5.33
N ARG A 92 24.62 -8.42 6.60
CA ARG A 92 24.46 -9.85 6.96
C ARG A 92 23.03 -10.37 6.79
N LEU A 93 22.03 -9.50 6.94
CA LEU A 93 20.62 -9.87 6.75
C LEU A 93 20.22 -9.81 5.26
N ASN A 94 20.67 -8.77 4.54
CA ASN A 94 20.25 -8.48 3.18
C ASN A 94 21.07 -9.28 2.14
N VAL A 95 21.16 -10.59 2.31
CA VAL A 95 21.82 -11.50 1.35
C VAL A 95 20.87 -11.80 0.18
N ILE A 96 19.63 -12.18 0.49
CA ILE A 96 18.56 -12.42 -0.49
C ILE A 96 17.35 -11.60 -0.07
N ARG A 97 16.94 -10.65 -0.90
CA ARG A 97 15.79 -9.78 -0.64
C ARG A 97 14.57 -10.24 -1.42
N VAL A 98 13.48 -10.49 -0.70
CA VAL A 98 12.15 -10.70 -1.31
C VAL A 98 11.29 -9.48 -1.03
N GLN A 99 10.90 -8.77 -2.08
CA GLN A 99 9.96 -7.65 -1.95
C GLN A 99 8.53 -8.17 -2.06
N LEU A 100 7.75 -8.03 -0.99
CA LEU A 100 6.33 -8.39 -1.00
C LEU A 100 5.53 -7.23 -1.63
N PRO A 101 4.82 -7.44 -2.75
CA PRO A 101 3.96 -6.41 -3.30
C PRO A 101 2.75 -6.18 -2.38
N SER A 102 2.30 -4.93 -2.30
CA SER A 102 1.03 -4.61 -1.67
C SER A 102 -0.13 -5.20 -2.49
N LEU A 103 -1.26 -5.44 -1.83
CA LEU A 103 -2.48 -5.96 -2.45
C LEU A 103 -2.94 -5.07 -3.62
N ASN A 104 -2.77 -3.75 -3.51
CA ASN A 104 -3.09 -2.81 -4.59
C ASN A 104 -2.25 -3.00 -5.85
N ARG A 105 -1.05 -3.61 -5.75
CA ARG A 105 -0.22 -3.97 -6.91
C ARG A 105 -0.56 -5.32 -7.53
N ARG A 106 -1.48 -6.08 -6.91
CA ARG A 106 -1.96 -7.40 -7.35
C ARG A 106 -3.48 -7.51 -7.20
N ARG A 107 -4.20 -6.54 -7.77
CA ARG A 107 -5.67 -6.44 -7.63
C ARG A 107 -6.40 -7.66 -8.21
N GLU A 108 -5.80 -8.33 -9.18
CA GLU A 108 -6.29 -9.60 -9.76
C GLU A 108 -6.44 -10.74 -8.75
N ASP A 109 -5.68 -10.72 -7.64
CA ASP A 109 -5.77 -11.73 -6.58
C ASP A 109 -6.93 -11.48 -5.61
N ILE A 110 -7.51 -10.26 -5.58
CA ILE A 110 -8.54 -9.87 -4.61
C ILE A 110 -9.76 -10.80 -4.68
N PRO A 111 -10.36 -11.11 -5.85
CA PRO A 111 -11.47 -12.05 -5.95
C PRO A 111 -11.18 -13.41 -5.31
N LEU A 112 -10.02 -14.01 -5.64
CA LEU A 112 -9.62 -15.31 -5.13
C LEU A 112 -9.41 -15.29 -3.61
N LEU A 113 -8.70 -14.27 -3.12
CA LEU A 113 -8.45 -14.07 -1.69
C LEU A 113 -9.76 -13.85 -0.92
N THR A 114 -10.69 -13.06 -1.44
CA THR A 114 -11.96 -12.78 -0.78
C THR A 114 -12.79 -14.06 -0.62
N ARG A 115 -12.89 -14.87 -1.68
CA ARG A 115 -13.58 -16.18 -1.62
C ARG A 115 -12.93 -17.12 -0.60
N TYR A 116 -11.59 -17.15 -0.57
CA TYR A 116 -10.84 -17.94 0.40
C TYR A 116 -11.15 -17.50 1.85
N PHE A 117 -11.08 -16.19 2.13
CA PHE A 117 -11.30 -15.67 3.48
C PHE A 117 -12.75 -15.80 3.94
N LEU A 118 -13.74 -15.66 3.06
CA LEU A 118 -15.13 -15.96 3.39
C LEU A 118 -15.32 -17.44 3.75
N GLY A 119 -14.70 -18.35 3.00
CA GLY A 119 -14.73 -19.78 3.31
C GLY A 119 -13.97 -20.15 4.59
N GLN A 120 -12.91 -19.41 4.94
CA GLN A 120 -12.20 -19.56 6.20
C GLN A 120 -13.04 -19.03 7.37
N ALA A 121 -13.58 -17.82 7.27
CA ALA A 121 -14.42 -17.20 8.29
C ALA A 121 -15.68 -18.03 8.58
N ALA A 122 -16.32 -18.58 7.55
CA ALA A 122 -17.47 -19.46 7.70
C ALA A 122 -17.14 -20.74 8.49
N ARG A 123 -15.98 -21.36 8.22
CA ARG A 123 -15.48 -22.52 8.98
C ARG A 123 -15.15 -22.17 10.43
N GLU A 124 -14.52 -21.02 10.67
CA GLU A 124 -14.21 -20.52 12.01
C GLU A 124 -15.48 -20.27 12.84
N LEU A 125 -16.55 -19.78 12.21
CA LEU A 125 -17.82 -19.42 12.85
C LEU A 125 -18.87 -20.54 12.83
N GLY A 126 -18.61 -21.66 12.15
CA GLY A 126 -19.55 -22.78 12.03
C GLY A 126 -20.81 -22.45 11.21
N VAL A 127 -20.72 -21.52 10.25
CA VAL A 127 -21.83 -21.09 9.37
C VAL A 127 -21.56 -21.49 7.93
N GLU A 128 -22.59 -21.41 7.07
CA GLU A 128 -22.39 -21.59 5.64
C GLU A 128 -21.55 -20.45 5.02
N PRO A 129 -20.66 -20.74 4.05
CA PRO A 129 -19.90 -19.72 3.37
C PRO A 129 -20.82 -18.81 2.55
N LYS A 130 -20.69 -17.51 2.79
CA LYS A 130 -21.35 -16.49 1.99
C LYS A 130 -20.70 -16.39 0.61
N VAL A 131 -21.49 -16.00 -0.38
CA VAL A 131 -21.09 -15.87 -1.78
C VAL A 131 -21.14 -14.40 -2.16
N LEU A 132 -20.06 -13.88 -2.77
CA LEU A 132 -20.07 -12.53 -3.32
C LEU A 132 -20.82 -12.52 -4.65
N ARG A 133 -21.66 -11.51 -4.86
CA ARG A 133 -22.16 -11.21 -6.19
C ARG A 133 -21.02 -10.69 -7.08
N PRO A 134 -21.07 -10.93 -8.40
CA PRO A 134 -20.04 -10.45 -9.34
C PRO A 134 -19.83 -8.92 -9.27
N GLU A 135 -20.90 -8.17 -9.05
CA GLU A 135 -20.85 -6.71 -8.89
C GLU A 135 -20.04 -6.29 -7.66
N THR A 136 -20.30 -6.93 -6.52
CA THR A 136 -19.57 -6.70 -5.25
C THR A 136 -18.11 -7.12 -5.38
N GLU A 137 -17.83 -8.26 -6.01
CA GLU A 137 -16.46 -8.74 -6.23
C GLU A 137 -15.65 -7.77 -7.10
N ASN A 138 -16.22 -7.31 -8.22
CA ASN A 138 -15.61 -6.31 -9.08
C ASN A 138 -15.37 -4.98 -8.37
N TYR A 139 -16.30 -4.58 -7.50
CA TYR A 139 -16.17 -3.38 -6.69
C TYR A 139 -14.98 -3.48 -5.71
N LEU A 140 -14.90 -4.57 -4.95
CA LEU A 140 -13.78 -4.83 -4.02
C LEU A 140 -12.42 -4.86 -4.73
N GLY A 141 -12.38 -5.36 -5.97
CA GLY A 141 -11.17 -5.35 -6.80
C GLY A 141 -10.69 -3.96 -7.22
N ARG A 142 -11.56 -2.94 -7.22
CA ARG A 142 -11.24 -1.55 -7.58
C ARG A 142 -10.85 -0.69 -6.37
N LEU A 143 -11.22 -1.12 -5.16
CA LEU A 143 -10.90 -0.39 -3.93
C LEU A 143 -9.41 -0.43 -3.62
N ASP A 144 -8.97 0.58 -2.86
CA ASP A 144 -7.66 0.58 -2.24
C ASP A 144 -7.70 -0.10 -0.87
N TRP A 145 -6.69 -0.95 -0.64
CA TRP A 145 -6.52 -1.74 0.56
C TRP A 145 -5.28 -1.28 1.33
N PRO A 146 -5.32 -0.13 2.04
CA PRO A 146 -4.18 0.36 2.81
C PRO A 146 -3.72 -0.64 3.89
N GLY A 147 -4.66 -1.41 4.48
CA GLY A 147 -4.33 -2.49 5.41
C GLY A 147 -4.02 -3.84 4.74
N ASN A 148 -3.86 -3.87 3.42
CA ASN A 148 -3.53 -5.05 2.61
C ASN A 148 -4.46 -6.24 2.90
N VAL A 149 -3.91 -7.45 2.84
CA VAL A 149 -4.59 -8.72 3.06
C VAL A 149 -5.30 -8.78 4.41
N ARG A 150 -4.73 -8.19 5.48
CA ARG A 150 -5.35 -8.17 6.81
C ARG A 150 -6.67 -7.40 6.82
N GLN A 151 -6.74 -6.27 6.11
CA GLN A 151 -7.98 -5.50 5.98
C GLN A 151 -9.04 -6.29 5.21
N LEU A 152 -8.65 -6.99 4.14
CA LEU A 152 -9.54 -7.83 3.36
C LEU A 152 -10.08 -9.02 4.19
N GLU A 153 -9.21 -9.69 4.95
CA GLU A 153 -9.58 -10.77 5.87
C GLU A 153 -10.59 -10.29 6.93
N ASN A 154 -10.32 -9.14 7.55
CA ASN A 154 -11.21 -8.54 8.55
C ASN A 154 -12.58 -8.18 7.95
N LEU A 155 -12.61 -7.64 6.72
CA LEU A 155 -13.86 -7.39 6.02
C LEU A 155 -14.64 -8.69 5.81
N CYS A 156 -13.98 -9.77 5.36
CA CYS A 156 -14.65 -11.05 5.11
C CYS A 156 -15.25 -11.64 6.40
N ARG A 157 -14.51 -11.57 7.53
CA ARG A 157 -15.04 -11.95 8.85
C ARG A 157 -16.26 -11.12 9.22
N TRP A 158 -16.17 -9.81 9.08
CA TRP A 158 -17.27 -8.89 9.39
C TRP A 158 -18.50 -9.16 8.51
N LEU A 159 -18.33 -9.34 7.20
CA LEU A 159 -19.42 -9.68 6.27
C LEU A 159 -20.08 -11.01 6.62
N THR A 160 -19.31 -11.99 7.10
CA THR A 160 -19.85 -13.29 7.53
C THR A 160 -20.84 -13.14 8.68
N VAL A 161 -20.62 -12.18 9.58
CA VAL A 161 -21.49 -11.91 10.74
C VAL A 161 -22.64 -10.96 10.39
N MET A 162 -22.35 -9.91 9.61
CA MET A 162 -23.26 -8.77 9.45
C MET A 162 -24.22 -8.90 8.26
N ALA A 163 -23.80 -9.55 7.17
CA ALA A 163 -24.68 -9.73 6.03
C ALA A 163 -25.81 -10.68 6.41
N SER A 164 -27.06 -10.27 6.16
CA SER A 164 -28.23 -11.06 6.55
C SER A 164 -28.46 -12.25 5.61
N GLY A 165 -28.07 -12.12 4.34
CA GLY A 165 -28.24 -13.13 3.30
C GLY A 165 -27.02 -14.03 3.09
N ARG A 166 -27.21 -15.11 2.33
CA ARG A 166 -26.11 -15.95 1.82
C ARG A 166 -25.30 -15.23 0.74
N GLU A 167 -25.96 -14.38 -0.04
CA GLU A 167 -25.31 -13.52 -1.03
C GLU A 167 -24.93 -12.18 -0.41
N ILE A 168 -23.73 -11.69 -0.74
CA ILE A 168 -23.22 -10.40 -0.26
C ILE A 168 -23.43 -9.36 -1.37
N HIS A 169 -24.20 -8.33 -1.05
CA HIS A 169 -24.49 -7.19 -1.88
C HIS A 169 -23.57 -6.01 -1.55
N LEU A 170 -23.56 -4.98 -2.41
CA LEU A 170 -22.80 -3.76 -2.17
C LEU A 170 -23.29 -3.01 -0.92
N GLU A 171 -24.58 -3.09 -0.62
CA GLU A 171 -25.21 -2.46 0.55
C GLU A 171 -24.78 -3.09 1.88
N ASP A 172 -24.38 -4.37 1.85
CA ASP A 172 -23.86 -5.08 3.01
C ASP A 172 -22.45 -4.58 3.40
N LEU A 173 -21.73 -3.90 2.51
CA LEU A 173 -20.38 -3.40 2.79
C LEU A 173 -20.41 -2.28 3.87
N PRO A 174 -19.37 -2.14 4.70
CA PRO A 174 -19.22 -1.02 5.61
C PRO A 174 -19.31 0.33 4.88
N ALA A 175 -19.92 1.34 5.52
CA ALA A 175 -20.05 2.68 4.94
C ALA A 175 -18.70 3.25 4.49
N ASP A 176 -17.67 3.08 5.32
CA ASP A 176 -16.29 3.52 5.03
C ASP A 176 -15.73 2.94 3.72
N LEU A 177 -16.17 1.76 3.29
CA LEU A 177 -15.73 1.16 2.02
C LEU A 177 -16.65 1.52 0.86
N ARG A 178 -17.93 1.79 1.12
CA ARG A 178 -18.89 2.29 0.11
C ARG A 178 -18.57 3.70 -0.35
N GLU A 179 -18.12 4.55 0.57
CA GLU A 179 -17.74 5.95 0.31
C GLU A 179 -16.32 6.06 -0.29
N ARG A 180 -15.50 5.01 -0.17
CA ARG A 180 -14.14 4.92 -0.71
C ARG A 180 -14.07 4.33 -2.11
N THR A 181 -15.14 4.39 -2.90
CA THR A 181 -14.96 4.38 -4.35
C THR A 181 -13.78 5.29 -4.68
N PRO A 182 -12.76 4.83 -5.44
CA PRO A 182 -11.91 5.80 -6.10
C PRO A 182 -12.88 6.68 -6.84
N ASP A 183 -12.91 7.92 -6.42
CA ASP A 183 -13.83 8.89 -6.93
C ASP A 183 -13.45 9.13 -8.38
N THR A 184 -14.00 8.32 -9.29
CA THR A 184 -14.05 8.65 -10.71
C THR A 184 -15.04 9.79 -10.96
N GLY A 185 -15.47 10.54 -9.92
CA GLY A 185 -16.47 11.59 -10.01
C GLY A 185 -16.51 12.58 -8.84
N GLY A 186 -15.37 13.17 -8.44
CA GLY A 186 -15.32 14.29 -7.49
C GLY A 186 -14.13 15.23 -7.72
N ASN A 187 -14.42 16.36 -8.34
CA ASN A 187 -13.56 17.53 -8.53
C ASN A 187 -12.95 18.03 -7.19
N GLY A 188 -11.66 18.35 -7.00
CA GLY A 188 -10.47 18.40 -7.87
C GLY A 188 -9.18 18.65 -7.04
N PRO A 189 -7.97 18.87 -7.64
CA PRO A 189 -7.73 19.09 -9.06
C PRO A 189 -6.65 18.15 -9.64
N GLU A 190 -7.06 17.07 -10.30
CA GLU A 190 -6.10 16.23 -11.03
C GLU A 190 -5.62 16.93 -12.32
N TRP A 191 -6.49 17.70 -12.99
CA TRP A 191 -6.11 18.51 -14.15
C TRP A 191 -5.35 19.79 -13.75
N GLU A 192 -5.67 20.46 -12.64
CA GLU A 192 -4.83 21.59 -12.19
C GLU A 192 -3.49 21.10 -11.63
N ALA A 193 -3.42 19.90 -11.07
CA ALA A 193 -2.15 19.27 -10.71
C ALA A 193 -1.31 18.96 -11.95
N ALA A 194 -1.92 18.40 -13.00
CA ALA A 194 -1.25 18.19 -14.29
C ALA A 194 -0.82 19.52 -14.95
N LEU A 195 -1.68 20.55 -14.90
CA LEU A 195 -1.36 21.88 -15.42
C LEU A 195 -0.25 22.55 -14.60
N ARG A 196 -0.28 22.41 -13.26
CA ARG A 196 0.77 22.90 -12.37
C ARG A 196 2.10 22.20 -12.65
N GLN A 197 2.09 20.88 -12.81
CA GLN A 197 3.28 20.11 -13.16
C GLN A 197 3.85 20.55 -14.52
N TRP A 198 3.01 20.71 -15.54
CA TRP A 198 3.42 21.22 -16.85
C TRP A 198 3.99 22.64 -16.75
N ALA A 199 3.34 23.53 -16.01
CA ALA A 199 3.78 24.92 -15.82
C ALA A 199 5.13 24.98 -15.09
N SER A 200 5.29 24.22 -14.01
CA SER A 200 6.54 24.14 -13.26
C SER A 200 7.69 23.60 -14.11
N GLN A 201 7.46 22.61 -14.97
CA GLN A 201 8.48 22.08 -15.87
C GLN A 201 8.88 23.08 -16.97
N ASN A 202 7.93 23.82 -17.53
CA ASN A 202 8.23 24.83 -18.56
C ASN A 202 8.96 26.04 -17.98
N LEU A 203 8.57 26.49 -16.79
CA LEU A 203 9.26 27.56 -16.07
C LEU A 203 10.68 27.14 -15.67
N ALA A 204 10.88 25.89 -15.21
CA ALA A 204 12.20 25.36 -14.90
C ALA A 204 13.14 25.28 -16.12
N ARG A 205 12.57 25.22 -17.34
CA ARG A 205 13.30 25.26 -18.62
C ARG A 205 13.50 26.68 -19.16
N GLY A 206 13.13 27.71 -18.41
CA GLY A 206 13.26 29.12 -18.81
C GLY A 206 12.15 29.63 -19.74
N GLY A 207 11.02 28.93 -19.85
CA GLY A 207 9.88 29.38 -20.65
C GLY A 207 9.29 30.71 -20.14
N GLN A 208 8.93 31.59 -21.06
CA GLN A 208 8.26 32.87 -20.79
C GLN A 208 6.92 32.92 -21.53
N ASN A 209 6.02 33.82 -21.13
CA ASN A 209 4.71 34.02 -21.76
C ASN A 209 3.86 32.74 -21.91
N LEU A 210 3.93 31.82 -20.93
CA LEU A 210 3.25 30.51 -20.99
C LEU A 210 1.75 30.62 -21.31
N LEU A 211 1.07 31.68 -20.86
CA LEU A 211 -0.35 31.91 -21.12
C LEU A 211 -0.68 32.05 -22.61
N GLU A 212 0.23 32.62 -23.42
CA GLU A 212 0.04 32.75 -24.88
C GLU A 212 -0.02 31.39 -25.57
N SER A 213 0.66 30.38 -25.02
CA SER A 213 0.63 29.01 -25.52
C SER A 213 -0.45 28.15 -24.86
N ALA A 214 -0.70 28.34 -23.57
CA ALA A 214 -1.59 27.50 -22.77
C ALA A 214 -3.07 27.80 -23.08
N LEU A 215 -3.43 29.09 -23.15
CA LEU A 215 -4.83 29.50 -23.30
C LEU A 215 -5.43 29.03 -24.63
N PRO A 216 -4.78 29.19 -25.80
CA PRO A 216 -5.32 28.68 -27.07
C PRO A 216 -5.48 27.15 -27.11
N ASN A 217 -4.57 26.42 -26.45
CA ASN A 217 -4.64 24.96 -26.36
C ASN A 217 -5.81 24.52 -25.48
N PHE A 218 -5.97 25.16 -24.33
CA PHE A 218 -7.07 24.91 -23.41
C PHE A 218 -8.43 25.21 -24.05
N GLU A 219 -8.57 26.38 -24.68
CA GLU A 219 -9.79 26.76 -25.41
C GLU A 219 -10.12 25.75 -26.52
N ARG A 220 -9.13 25.30 -27.31
CA ARG A 220 -9.35 24.31 -28.38
C ARG A 220 -9.82 22.95 -27.86
N VAL A 221 -9.28 22.46 -26.75
CA VAL A 221 -9.72 21.21 -26.13
C VAL A 221 -11.18 21.31 -25.69
N LEU A 222 -11.55 22.41 -25.01
CA LEU A 222 -12.91 22.62 -24.55
C LEU A 222 -13.91 22.80 -25.70
N ILE A 223 -13.53 23.54 -26.75
CA ILE A 223 -14.36 23.74 -27.94
C ILE A 223 -14.63 22.39 -28.64
N ARG A 224 -13.61 21.54 -28.81
CA ARG A 224 -13.80 20.21 -29.43
C ARG A 224 -14.73 19.34 -28.61
N ALA A 225 -14.50 19.24 -27.30
CA ALA A 225 -15.35 18.45 -26.42
C ALA A 225 -16.82 18.92 -26.47
N ALA A 226 -17.05 20.24 -26.47
CA ALA A 226 -18.39 20.79 -26.56
C ALA A 226 -19.05 20.54 -27.93
N LEU A 227 -18.29 20.59 -29.03
CA LEU A 227 -18.80 20.29 -30.37
C LEU A 227 -19.10 18.80 -30.55
N GLU A 228 -18.24 17.91 -30.06
CA GLU A 228 -18.45 16.45 -30.10
C GLU A 228 -19.71 16.07 -29.34
N GLN A 229 -19.89 16.61 -28.12
CA GLN A 229 -21.05 16.32 -27.29
C GLN A 229 -22.37 16.82 -27.91
N THR A 230 -22.31 17.87 -28.74
CA THR A 230 -23.48 18.49 -29.38
C THR A 230 -23.63 18.10 -30.84
N GLY A 231 -22.86 17.14 -31.35
CA GLY A 231 -22.90 16.73 -32.75
C GLY A 231 -22.62 17.86 -33.74
N GLY A 232 -21.84 18.87 -33.35
CA GLY A 232 -21.49 20.03 -34.16
C GLY A 232 -22.47 21.20 -34.09
N HIS A 233 -23.51 21.15 -33.24
CA HIS A 233 -24.46 22.25 -33.05
C HIS A 233 -23.85 23.43 -32.28
N ARG A 234 -23.29 24.40 -33.02
CA ARG A 234 -22.54 25.55 -32.48
C ARG A 234 -23.30 26.39 -31.45
N GLN A 235 -24.62 26.51 -31.54
CA GLN A 235 -25.39 27.28 -30.56
C GLN A 235 -25.48 26.58 -29.20
N ASP A 236 -25.60 25.25 -29.21
CA ASP A 236 -25.67 24.45 -27.99
C ASP A 236 -24.27 24.25 -27.38
N ALA A 237 -23.25 24.05 -28.22
CA ALA A 237 -21.85 24.03 -27.78
C ALA A 237 -21.45 25.35 -27.09
N ALA A 238 -21.89 26.50 -27.63
CA ALA A 238 -21.63 27.80 -27.02
C ALA A 238 -22.32 27.92 -25.65
N ARG A 239 -23.55 27.41 -25.52
CA ARG A 239 -24.27 27.37 -24.24
C ARG A 239 -23.53 26.50 -23.20
N LEU A 240 -23.02 25.34 -23.60
CA LEU A 240 -22.25 24.46 -22.70
C LEU A 240 -20.97 25.12 -22.19
N LEU A 241 -20.32 25.94 -23.03
CA LEU A 241 -19.11 26.67 -22.67
C LEU A 241 -19.38 28.01 -21.96
N GLY A 242 -20.65 28.39 -21.78
CA GLY A 242 -21.03 29.69 -21.22
C GLY A 242 -20.73 30.89 -22.13
N TRP A 243 -20.58 30.65 -23.44
CA TRP A 243 -20.25 31.67 -24.43
C TRP A 243 -21.46 32.04 -25.30
N GLY A 244 -21.41 33.25 -25.86
CA GLY A 244 -22.31 33.63 -26.95
C GLY A 244 -21.94 32.90 -28.26
N ARG A 245 -22.94 32.61 -29.11
CA ARG A 245 -22.74 31.95 -30.42
C ARG A 245 -21.70 32.65 -31.30
N ASN A 246 -21.70 33.99 -31.33
CA ASN A 246 -20.76 34.78 -32.12
C ASN A 246 -19.33 34.65 -31.57
N THR A 247 -19.17 34.56 -30.25
CA THR A 247 -17.87 34.34 -29.59
C THR A 247 -17.29 32.97 -29.93
N LEU A 248 -18.10 31.91 -29.84
CA LEU A 248 -17.66 30.57 -30.21
C LEU A 248 -17.27 30.50 -31.70
N THR A 249 -18.08 31.10 -32.58
CA THR A 249 -17.81 31.09 -34.02
C THR A 249 -16.51 31.83 -34.37
N ARG A 250 -16.21 32.94 -33.70
CA ARG A 250 -14.95 33.66 -33.84
C ARG A 250 -13.77 32.81 -33.34
N LYS A 251 -13.90 32.20 -32.15
CA LYS A 251 -12.86 31.36 -31.54
C LYS A 251 -12.55 30.10 -32.35
N ILE A 252 -13.56 29.46 -32.93
CA ILE A 252 -13.38 28.33 -33.85
C ILE A 252 -12.49 28.71 -35.05
N LYS A 253 -12.74 29.90 -35.65
CA LYS A 253 -11.94 30.40 -36.78
C LYS A 253 -10.53 30.80 -36.37
N GLU A 254 -10.37 31.50 -35.25
CA GLU A 254 -9.06 31.93 -34.74
C GLU A 254 -8.17 30.74 -34.36
N LEU A 255 -8.76 29.69 -33.78
CA LEU A 255 -8.04 28.52 -33.28
C LEU A 255 -7.98 27.35 -34.29
N HIS A 256 -8.51 27.54 -35.51
CA HIS A 256 -8.56 26.54 -36.59
C HIS A 256 -9.13 25.19 -36.13
N VAL A 257 -10.25 25.24 -35.41
CA VAL A 257 -10.95 24.06 -34.88
C VAL A 257 -12.08 23.69 -35.84
N GLU A 258 -11.74 23.08 -36.97
CA GLU A 258 -12.70 22.47 -37.90
C GLU A 258 -12.80 20.95 -37.70
#